data_AF-W7W118-F1
#
_entry.id   AF-W7W118-F1
#
_cell.length_a   1.000
_cell.length_b   1.000
_cell.length_c   1.000
_cell.angle_alpha   90.00
_cell.angle_beta   90.00
_cell.angle_gamma   90.00
#
_symmetry.space_group_name_H-M   'P 1'
#
loop_
_entity.id
_entity.type
_entity.pdbx_description
1 polymer ?
#
loop_
_entity_poly.entity_id
_entity_poly.type
_entity_poly.pdbx_seq_one_letter_code
_entity_poly.pdbx_strand_id
1 'polypeptide(L)'
;MAGLAAARSLRHAGIDDFRVFELEDAAGGNARAHAMGGMRCPLGAHYLPLPGPEAREVTELLHELGVARSEAGRTVYDERHLCHAPQERVFVPSAQVDAIAPGRWHEGLLPLDGAGVGTLAQMQRFAAEVGTLQRTLSFAMPTLRSRWSTGLAALDALSFAAWLNEQGYDDARLLAYLDYGCRDDYGAGLGLVSAWAGIHYFASRHGFHVPGEDAAEPADAVLTWPEGNAWLTERLARGLDERLQTAAVLTRITPSRHEVALEVWNARAARPERWLARQVVVCVPLFVASRLIDARPAALADVVPRLTYAPWLVSNLQLHAPLIDRPGPPPAWDNVIAGSPALGYVDAMHQSLRPVPGPTVLTHYWALGGQSRAELKAQRARLLTAPWTAWRDAVLADLLPAHPDLPQRLARSTRCATVTR
;
A
#
# COMPACT_ATOMS: atom_id res chain seq x y z
N MET A 1 0.19 10.35 7.55
CA MET A 1 -0.58 10.96 6.43
C MET A 1 -1.81 11.74 6.92
N ALA A 2 -2.86 11.09 7.45
CA ALA A 2 -4.13 11.76 7.79
C ALA A 2 -4.00 13.01 8.68
N GLY A 3 -3.20 12.95 9.77
CA GLY A 3 -2.98 14.11 10.63
C GLY A 3 -2.26 15.29 9.95
N LEU A 4 -1.34 14.98 9.03
CA LEU A 4 -0.64 16.01 8.24
C LEU A 4 -1.57 16.64 7.19
N ALA A 5 -2.46 15.83 6.58
CA ALA A 5 -3.48 16.34 5.67
C ALA A 5 -4.49 17.24 6.40
N ALA A 6 -4.91 16.86 7.62
CA ALA A 6 -5.77 17.69 8.45
C ALA A 6 -5.08 19.02 8.81
N ALA A 7 -3.79 18.98 9.18
CA ALA A 7 -3.00 20.18 9.43
C ALA A 7 -2.90 21.10 8.19
N ARG A 8 -2.72 20.53 6.99
CA ARG A 8 -2.78 21.27 5.73
C ARG A 8 -4.15 21.97 5.54
N SER A 9 -5.25 21.25 5.75
CA SER A 9 -6.59 21.83 5.66
C SER A 9 -6.82 22.97 6.66
N LEU A 10 -6.34 22.85 7.90
CA LEU A 10 -6.43 23.92 8.90
C LEU A 10 -5.65 25.17 8.44
N ARG A 11 -4.42 24.99 7.93
CA ARG A 11 -3.62 26.10 7.40
C ARG A 11 -4.31 26.80 6.21
N HIS A 12 -4.94 26.05 5.31
CA HIS A 12 -5.68 26.64 4.18
C HIS A 12 -6.90 27.43 4.63
N ALA A 13 -7.51 27.03 5.75
CA ALA A 13 -8.59 27.77 6.38
C ALA A 13 -8.10 28.98 7.21
N GLY A 14 -6.79 29.29 7.21
CA GLY A 14 -6.21 30.37 8.01
C GLY A 14 -6.19 30.08 9.52
N ILE A 15 -6.33 28.81 9.93
CA ILE A 15 -6.26 28.39 11.32
C ILE A 15 -4.82 28.01 11.63
N ASP A 16 -4.11 28.90 12.31
CA ASP A 16 -2.70 28.70 12.69
C ASP A 16 -2.51 28.20 14.13
N ASP A 17 -3.51 28.39 14.99
CA ASP A 17 -3.51 27.94 16.39
C ASP A 17 -3.92 26.47 16.51
N PHE A 18 -3.00 25.58 16.14
CA PHE A 18 -3.16 24.15 16.34
C PHE A 18 -1.84 23.47 16.70
N ARG A 19 -1.94 22.24 17.19
CA ARG A 19 -0.83 21.32 17.44
C ARG A 19 -1.13 19.96 16.83
N VAL A 20 -0.11 19.31 16.31
CA VAL A 20 -0.14 17.93 15.80
C VAL A 20 0.75 17.10 16.70
N PHE A 21 0.20 16.08 17.34
CA PHE A 21 0.95 15.14 18.16
C PHE A 21 1.24 13.86 17.37
N GLU A 22 2.51 13.48 17.30
CA GLU A 22 3.01 12.29 16.62
C GLU A 22 3.73 11.41 17.65
N LEU A 23 3.37 10.13 17.68
CA LEU A 23 3.93 9.14 18.59
C LEU A 23 5.44 8.99 18.38
N GLU A 24 5.86 9.04 17.12
CA GLU A 24 7.18 8.64 16.68
C GLU A 24 8.12 9.83 16.57
N ASP A 25 9.42 9.57 16.41
CA ASP A 25 10.43 10.62 16.32
C ASP A 25 10.27 11.53 15.09
N ALA A 26 9.53 11.07 14.08
CA ALA A 26 9.21 11.81 12.88
C ALA A 26 7.77 11.52 12.43
N ALA A 27 7.14 12.51 11.80
CA ALA A 27 5.83 12.34 11.18
C ALA A 27 5.88 11.44 9.95
N GLY A 28 4.73 10.86 9.61
CA GLY A 28 4.53 10.10 8.37
C GLY A 28 3.73 8.83 8.59
N GLY A 29 3.80 8.24 9.79
CA GLY A 29 3.20 6.95 10.10
C GLY A 29 3.73 5.85 9.18
N ASN A 30 2.83 5.07 8.56
CA ASN A 30 3.20 3.99 7.64
C ASN A 30 3.85 4.46 6.33
N ALA A 31 3.95 5.78 6.09
CA ALA A 31 4.62 6.35 4.94
C ALA A 31 6.01 6.92 5.29
N ARG A 32 6.57 6.63 6.46
CA ARG A 32 7.95 7.04 6.78
C ARG A 32 8.96 6.30 5.91
N ALA A 33 10.16 6.87 5.83
CA ALA A 33 11.31 6.27 5.19
C ALA A 33 12.42 5.94 6.18
N HIS A 34 13.35 5.13 5.72
CA HIS A 34 14.63 4.85 6.33
C HIS A 34 15.77 5.15 5.35
N ALA A 35 17.01 4.96 5.79
CA ALA A 35 18.19 5.08 4.94
C ALA A 35 19.19 3.97 5.25
N MET A 36 19.67 3.28 4.21
CA MET A 36 20.69 2.24 4.31
C MET A 36 21.78 2.50 3.27
N GLY A 37 23.05 2.52 3.70
CA GLY A 37 24.16 2.79 2.79
C GLY A 37 24.07 4.13 2.06
N GLY A 38 23.42 5.13 2.67
CA GLY A 38 23.17 6.44 2.05
C GLY A 38 21.98 6.49 1.07
N MET A 39 21.30 5.37 0.83
CA MET A 39 20.13 5.28 -0.03
C MET A 39 18.86 5.30 0.81
N ARG A 40 17.90 6.15 0.44
CA ARG A 40 16.60 6.19 1.10
C ARG A 40 15.75 5.00 0.67
N CYS A 41 14.89 4.50 1.56
CA CYS A 41 13.97 3.41 1.26
C CYS A 41 12.68 3.53 2.09
N PRO A 42 11.54 3.04 1.60
CA PRO A 42 10.28 3.10 2.35
C PRO A 42 10.24 2.11 3.53
N LEU A 43 9.48 2.47 4.57
CA LEU A 43 9.12 1.57 5.68
C LEU A 43 7.70 0.98 5.55
N GLY A 44 6.99 1.34 4.48
CA GLY A 44 5.61 0.96 4.23
C GLY A 44 5.17 1.48 2.86
N ALA A 45 4.24 2.42 2.83
CA ALA A 45 3.68 2.95 1.59
C ALA A 45 4.76 3.54 0.66
N HIS A 46 4.82 3.08 -0.58
CA HIS A 46 5.96 3.33 -1.46
C HIS A 46 5.65 3.99 -2.82
N TYR A 47 4.38 4.12 -3.17
CA TYR A 47 3.93 4.79 -4.39
C TYR A 47 2.56 5.43 -4.22
N LEU A 48 2.21 6.28 -5.17
CA LEU A 48 0.89 6.87 -5.31
C LEU A 48 0.38 6.65 -6.75
N PRO A 49 -0.68 5.85 -6.97
CA PRO A 49 -1.37 5.81 -8.25
C PRO A 49 -1.82 7.21 -8.66
N LEU A 50 -1.81 7.50 -9.96
CA LEU A 50 -2.34 8.79 -10.43
C LEU A 50 -3.79 8.95 -9.95
N PRO A 51 -4.12 10.05 -9.25
CA PRO A 51 -5.45 10.25 -8.70
C PRO A 51 -6.48 10.36 -9.83
N GLY A 52 -7.56 9.59 -9.71
CA GLY A 52 -8.74 9.75 -10.56
C GLY A 52 -9.49 11.07 -10.26
N PRO A 53 -10.50 11.44 -11.08
CA PRO A 53 -11.22 12.71 -10.96
C PRO A 53 -11.87 12.98 -9.59
N GLU A 54 -12.22 11.92 -8.86
CA GLU A 54 -12.86 12.00 -7.55
C GLU A 54 -11.87 12.31 -6.41
N ALA A 55 -10.58 12.06 -6.60
CA ALA A 55 -9.51 12.25 -5.60
C ALA A 55 -8.97 13.70 -5.59
N ARG A 56 -9.88 14.68 -5.52
CA ARG A 56 -9.59 16.11 -5.68
C ARG A 56 -8.53 16.62 -4.71
N GLU A 57 -8.62 16.23 -3.45
CA GLU A 57 -7.69 16.68 -2.40
C GLU A 57 -6.26 16.19 -2.64
N VAL A 58 -6.10 15.01 -3.25
CA VAL A 58 -4.81 14.47 -3.65
C VAL A 58 -4.27 15.24 -4.85
N THR A 59 -5.10 15.48 -5.86
CA THR A 59 -4.73 16.29 -7.03
C THR A 59 -4.29 17.70 -6.62
N GLU A 60 -5.06 18.39 -5.78
CA GLU A 60 -4.70 19.71 -5.23
C GLU A 60 -3.34 19.69 -4.52
N LEU A 61 -3.09 18.67 -3.69
CA LEU A 61 -1.79 18.51 -3.05
C LEU A 61 -0.66 18.34 -4.08
N LEU A 62 -0.86 17.52 -5.11
CA LEU A 62 0.17 17.32 -6.15
C LEU A 62 0.45 18.60 -6.94
N HIS A 63 -0.57 19.44 -7.18
CA HIS A 63 -0.40 20.76 -7.77
C HIS A 63 0.44 21.70 -6.89
N GLU A 64 0.14 21.76 -5.59
CA GLU A 64 0.89 22.58 -4.64
C GLU A 64 2.36 22.16 -4.50
N LEU A 65 2.62 20.85 -4.58
CA LEU A 65 3.96 20.30 -4.53
C LEU A 65 4.71 20.41 -5.87
N GLY A 66 4.07 20.93 -6.92
CA GLY A 66 4.64 21.06 -8.26
C GLY A 66 4.83 19.74 -9.00
N VAL A 67 4.21 18.66 -8.51
CA VAL A 67 4.23 17.32 -9.15
C VAL A 67 3.22 17.28 -10.30
N ALA A 68 2.12 18.02 -10.17
CA ALA A 68 1.09 18.16 -11.18
C ALA A 68 0.96 19.64 -11.61
N ARG A 69 0.59 19.85 -12.88
CA ARG A 69 0.33 21.16 -13.46
C ARG A 69 -0.87 21.11 -14.40
N SER A 70 -1.54 22.26 -14.57
CA SER A 70 -2.68 22.37 -15.48
C SER A 70 -2.19 22.86 -16.83
N GLU A 71 -2.40 22.07 -17.88
CA GLU A 71 -2.08 22.43 -19.26
C GLU A 71 -3.29 22.19 -20.16
N ALA A 72 -3.74 23.22 -20.87
CA ALA A 72 -4.90 23.15 -21.77
C ALA A 72 -6.15 22.46 -21.14
N GLY A 73 -6.39 22.69 -19.84
CA GLY A 73 -7.51 22.10 -19.09
C GLY A 73 -7.31 20.66 -18.62
N ARG A 74 -6.11 20.09 -18.79
CA ARG A 74 -5.75 18.74 -18.34
C ARG A 74 -4.70 18.79 -17.24
N THR A 75 -4.74 17.82 -16.33
CA THR A 75 -3.66 17.61 -15.35
C THR A 75 -2.52 16.86 -16.04
N VAL A 76 -1.34 17.46 -16.03
CA VAL A 76 -0.11 16.87 -16.54
C VAL A 76 0.85 16.67 -15.37
N TYR A 77 1.43 15.48 -15.26
CA TYR A 77 2.38 15.15 -14.21
C TYR A 77 3.81 15.37 -14.69
N ASP A 78 4.68 15.80 -13.79
CA ASP A 78 6.11 15.91 -14.05
C ASP A 78 6.72 14.51 -14.20
N GLU A 79 7.23 14.22 -15.39
CA GLU A 79 7.77 12.89 -15.76
C GLU A 79 8.86 12.41 -14.81
N ARG A 80 9.60 13.31 -14.15
CA ARG A 80 10.64 12.95 -13.17
C ARG A 80 10.09 12.25 -11.92
N HIS A 81 8.78 12.34 -11.70
CA HIS A 81 8.08 11.70 -10.59
C HIS A 81 7.35 10.43 -11.02
N LEU A 82 7.09 10.26 -12.32
CA LEU A 82 6.47 9.06 -12.85
C LEU A 82 7.46 7.90 -12.83
N CYS A 83 6.97 6.70 -12.53
CA CYS A 83 7.79 5.50 -12.52
C CYS A 83 8.41 5.25 -13.90
N HIS A 84 9.73 5.16 -13.97
CA HIS A 84 10.41 4.82 -15.22
C HIS A 84 10.10 3.38 -15.64
N ALA A 85 10.00 3.15 -16.95
CA ALA A 85 9.87 1.80 -17.48
C ALA A 85 11.17 0.97 -17.32
N PRO A 86 11.07 -0.36 -17.12
CA PRO A 86 9.84 -1.11 -16.93
C PRO A 86 9.29 -0.96 -15.50
N GLN A 87 7.97 -0.92 -15.36
CA GLN A 87 7.32 -0.71 -14.06
C GLN A 87 7.21 -2.00 -13.25
N GLU A 88 6.77 -3.08 -13.88
CA GLU A 88 6.53 -4.35 -13.17
C GLU A 88 6.94 -5.55 -14.02
N ARG A 89 7.38 -6.60 -13.32
CA ARG A 89 7.66 -7.91 -13.91
C ARG A 89 7.42 -9.03 -12.91
N VAL A 90 7.10 -10.21 -13.42
CA VAL A 90 6.95 -11.42 -12.62
C VAL A 90 7.95 -12.50 -13.02
N PHE A 91 8.62 -13.10 -12.04
CA PHE A 91 9.46 -14.26 -12.23
C PHE A 91 8.64 -15.52 -12.08
N VAL A 92 8.68 -16.40 -13.08
CA VAL A 92 8.01 -17.70 -13.02
C VAL A 92 9.05 -18.77 -12.68
N PRO A 93 9.01 -19.40 -11.48
CA PRO A 93 10.05 -20.34 -11.08
C PRO A 93 10.12 -21.61 -11.94
N SER A 94 11.33 -22.15 -12.13
CA SER A 94 11.57 -23.40 -12.89
C SER A 94 10.82 -24.63 -12.36
N ALA A 95 10.44 -24.63 -11.08
CA ALA A 95 9.73 -25.74 -10.44
C ALA A 95 8.22 -25.77 -10.76
N GLN A 96 7.68 -24.74 -11.42
CA GLN A 96 6.26 -24.66 -11.75
C GLN A 96 5.95 -25.50 -12.99
N VAL A 97 5.39 -26.70 -12.77
CA VAL A 97 5.24 -27.78 -13.78
C VAL A 97 4.36 -27.40 -14.97
N ASP A 98 3.37 -26.51 -14.77
CA ASP A 98 2.40 -26.09 -15.80
C ASP A 98 2.69 -24.68 -16.38
N ALA A 99 3.84 -24.10 -16.03
CA ALA A 99 4.23 -22.79 -16.53
C ALA A 99 4.89 -22.89 -17.91
N ILE A 100 4.55 -21.93 -18.77
CA ILE A 100 5.19 -21.78 -20.07
C ILE A 100 6.42 -20.89 -19.90
N ALA A 101 7.55 -21.37 -20.40
CA ALA A 101 8.87 -20.74 -20.27
C ALA A 101 9.32 -20.47 -18.82
N PRO A 102 9.35 -21.48 -17.92
CA PRO A 102 9.70 -21.26 -16.53
C PRO A 102 11.20 -20.97 -16.36
N GLY A 103 11.56 -20.30 -15.26
CA GLY A 103 12.92 -19.85 -14.95
C GLY A 103 13.30 -18.49 -15.52
N ARG A 104 12.32 -17.67 -15.93
CA ARG A 104 12.51 -16.37 -16.58
C ARG A 104 11.57 -15.29 -16.01
N TRP A 105 11.88 -14.03 -16.33
CA TRP A 105 11.00 -12.89 -16.09
C TRP A 105 10.01 -12.69 -17.24
N HIS A 106 8.81 -12.26 -16.91
CA HIS A 106 7.76 -11.85 -17.83
C HIS A 106 7.32 -10.42 -17.50
N GLU A 107 6.92 -9.67 -18.53
CA GLU A 107 6.42 -8.31 -18.35
C GLU A 107 5.05 -8.34 -17.67
N GLY A 108 4.81 -7.38 -16.77
CA GLY A 108 3.57 -7.31 -16.02
C GLY A 108 3.47 -8.32 -14.88
N LEU A 109 2.35 -8.27 -14.16
CA LEU A 109 2.00 -9.22 -13.09
C LEU A 109 1.03 -10.33 -13.53
N LEU A 110 0.45 -10.23 -14.73
CA LEU A 110 -0.44 -11.23 -15.32
C LEU A 110 0.14 -11.77 -16.64
N PRO A 111 1.08 -12.74 -16.60
CA PRO A 111 1.74 -13.23 -17.79
C PRO A 111 0.80 -14.12 -18.61
N LEU A 112 0.54 -13.71 -19.86
CA LEU A 112 -0.33 -14.42 -20.80
C LEU A 112 0.40 -15.38 -21.73
N ASP A 113 1.72 -15.52 -21.61
CA ASP A 113 2.50 -16.44 -22.43
C ASP A 113 1.92 -17.85 -22.36
N GLY A 114 1.45 -18.29 -23.52
CA GLY A 114 0.73 -19.54 -23.79
C GLY A 114 -0.49 -19.81 -22.89
N ALA A 115 -1.19 -18.75 -22.50
CA ALA A 115 -2.56 -18.87 -21.99
C ALA A 115 -3.46 -19.58 -23.01
N GLY A 116 -4.26 -20.55 -22.54
CA GLY A 116 -5.23 -21.24 -23.38
C GLY A 116 -6.46 -20.38 -23.66
N VAL A 117 -7.28 -20.80 -24.63
CA VAL A 117 -8.52 -20.10 -25.00
C VAL A 117 -9.47 -19.94 -23.80
N GLY A 118 -9.55 -20.94 -22.92
CA GLY A 118 -10.37 -20.88 -21.70
C GLY A 118 -9.93 -19.79 -20.73
N THR A 119 -8.61 -19.66 -20.50
CA THR A 119 -8.01 -18.61 -19.66
C THR A 119 -8.34 -17.22 -20.19
N LEU A 120 -8.10 -16.99 -21.49
CA LEU A 120 -8.39 -15.70 -22.14
C LEU A 120 -9.89 -15.38 -22.07
N ALA A 121 -10.76 -16.36 -22.32
CA ALA A 121 -12.21 -16.18 -22.24
C ALA A 121 -12.68 -15.78 -20.83
N GLN A 122 -12.10 -16.36 -19.76
CA GLN A 122 -12.44 -15.94 -18.39
C GLN A 122 -11.95 -14.54 -18.07
N MET A 123 -10.74 -14.16 -18.51
CA MET A 123 -10.20 -12.81 -18.30
C MET A 123 -11.05 -11.74 -19.03
N GLN A 124 -11.44 -12.00 -20.27
CA GLN A 124 -12.32 -11.11 -21.03
C GLN A 124 -13.71 -10.99 -20.38
N ARG A 125 -14.26 -12.12 -19.89
CA ARG A 125 -15.53 -12.11 -19.16
C ARG A 125 -15.42 -11.30 -17.86
N PHE A 126 -14.32 -11.45 -17.13
CA PHE A 126 -14.07 -10.67 -15.91
C PHE A 126 -13.92 -9.18 -16.20
N ALA A 127 -13.18 -8.80 -17.26
CA ALA A 127 -13.08 -7.42 -17.72
C ALA A 127 -14.46 -6.82 -18.03
N ALA A 128 -15.30 -7.55 -18.77
CA ALA A 128 -16.65 -7.12 -19.12
C ALA A 128 -17.57 -6.99 -17.89
N GLU A 129 -17.44 -7.89 -16.92
CA GLU A 129 -18.18 -7.88 -15.67
C GLU A 129 -17.80 -6.65 -14.82
N VAL A 130 -16.50 -6.40 -14.62
CA VAL A 130 -15.99 -5.20 -13.93
C VAL A 130 -16.52 -3.93 -14.60
N GLY A 131 -16.45 -3.84 -15.94
CA GLY A 131 -16.98 -2.69 -16.68
C GLY A 131 -18.50 -2.52 -16.53
N THR A 132 -19.26 -3.61 -16.45
CA THR A 132 -20.70 -3.57 -16.22
C THR A 132 -21.02 -3.09 -14.81
N LEU A 133 -20.34 -3.61 -13.80
CA LEU A 133 -20.48 -3.18 -12.41
C LEU A 133 -20.08 -1.72 -12.23
N GLN A 134 -19.01 -1.26 -12.88
CA GLN A 134 -18.58 0.13 -12.84
C GLN A 134 -19.61 1.11 -13.42
N ARG A 135 -20.37 0.70 -14.46
CA ARG A 135 -21.44 1.51 -15.04
C ARG A 135 -22.74 1.46 -14.22
N THR A 136 -23.02 0.36 -13.53
CA THR A 136 -24.30 0.13 -12.86
C THR A 136 -24.26 0.45 -11.37
N LEU A 137 -23.09 0.41 -10.75
CA LEU A 137 -22.84 0.73 -9.35
C LEU A 137 -21.83 1.87 -9.26
N SER A 138 -21.87 2.62 -8.15
CA SER A 138 -20.96 3.74 -7.94
C SER A 138 -19.70 3.27 -7.23
N PHE A 139 -18.58 3.16 -7.94
CA PHE A 139 -17.26 2.96 -7.35
C PHE A 139 -16.48 4.27 -7.46
N ALA A 140 -15.96 4.77 -6.34
CA ALA A 140 -15.19 6.00 -6.30
C ALA A 140 -14.10 5.92 -5.23
N MET A 141 -12.95 6.52 -5.51
CA MET A 141 -11.86 6.67 -4.57
C MET A 141 -11.59 8.18 -4.36
N PRO A 142 -11.86 8.74 -3.16
CA PRO A 142 -12.24 8.06 -1.92
C PRO A 142 -13.70 7.58 -1.89
N THR A 143 -13.96 6.50 -1.15
CA THR A 143 -15.29 5.83 -1.08
C THR A 143 -16.42 6.72 -0.58
N LEU A 144 -16.11 7.77 0.17
CA LEU A 144 -17.08 8.79 0.61
C LEU A 144 -17.76 9.53 -0.56
N ARG A 145 -17.12 9.56 -1.75
CA ARG A 145 -17.70 10.15 -2.96
C ARG A 145 -18.71 9.23 -3.64
N SER A 146 -18.79 7.96 -3.22
CA SER A 146 -19.76 6.99 -3.70
C SER A 146 -20.95 6.86 -2.74
N ARG A 147 -22.16 6.75 -3.31
CA ARG A 147 -23.36 6.44 -2.55
C ARG A 147 -23.48 4.93 -2.37
N TRP A 148 -23.61 4.50 -1.11
CA TRP A 148 -23.89 3.10 -0.79
C TRP A 148 -25.24 2.66 -1.36
N SER A 149 -25.26 1.51 -2.03
CA SER A 149 -26.45 0.94 -2.71
C SER A 149 -26.67 -0.51 -2.29
N THR A 150 -27.86 -1.05 -2.59
CA THR A 150 -28.16 -2.47 -2.34
C THR A 150 -27.27 -3.41 -3.15
N GLY A 151 -26.86 -3.01 -4.36
CA GLY A 151 -25.91 -3.78 -5.18
C GLY A 151 -24.51 -3.84 -4.55
N LEU A 152 -24.00 -2.70 -4.04
CA LEU A 152 -22.73 -2.69 -3.31
C LEU A 152 -22.81 -3.51 -2.01
N ALA A 153 -23.94 -3.44 -1.29
CA ALA A 153 -24.18 -4.24 -0.10
C ALA A 153 -24.22 -5.76 -0.39
N ALA A 154 -24.78 -6.16 -1.53
CA ALA A 154 -24.79 -7.57 -1.95
C ALA A 154 -23.37 -8.09 -2.25
N LEU A 155 -22.53 -7.28 -2.91
CA LEU A 155 -21.13 -7.62 -3.12
C LEU A 155 -20.34 -7.67 -1.80
N ASP A 156 -20.61 -6.75 -0.86
CA ASP A 156 -19.90 -6.71 0.42
C ASP A 156 -20.28 -7.88 1.36
N ALA A 157 -21.45 -8.49 1.14
CA ALA A 157 -21.93 -9.62 1.93
C ALA A 157 -21.22 -10.95 1.62
N LEU A 158 -20.52 -11.05 0.49
CA LEU A 158 -19.80 -12.24 0.06
C LEU A 158 -18.29 -12.01 0.16
N SER A 159 -17.52 -13.07 0.47
CA SER A 159 -16.09 -13.03 0.18
C SER A 159 -15.88 -13.00 -1.34
N PHE A 160 -14.76 -12.45 -1.78
CA PHE A 160 -14.49 -12.37 -3.21
C PHE A 160 -14.32 -13.75 -3.83
N ALA A 161 -13.71 -14.70 -3.10
CA ALA A 161 -13.66 -16.10 -3.50
C ALA A 161 -15.06 -16.72 -3.70
N ALA A 162 -16.00 -16.47 -2.78
CA ALA A 162 -17.36 -16.99 -2.89
C ALA A 162 -18.08 -16.42 -4.12
N TRP A 163 -17.97 -15.11 -4.32
CA TRP A 163 -18.56 -14.44 -5.48
C TRP A 163 -17.94 -14.94 -6.80
N LEU A 164 -16.61 -15.07 -6.88
CA LEU A 164 -15.92 -15.58 -8.08
C LEU A 164 -16.39 -17.00 -8.43
N ASN A 165 -16.54 -17.87 -7.43
CA ASN A 165 -17.06 -19.22 -7.61
C ASN A 165 -18.53 -19.21 -8.08
N GLU A 166 -19.38 -18.36 -7.51
CA GLU A 166 -20.78 -18.20 -7.96
C GLU A 166 -20.87 -17.70 -9.42
N GLN A 167 -19.91 -16.88 -9.87
CA GLN A 167 -19.81 -16.42 -11.26
C GLN A 167 -19.09 -17.40 -12.19
N GLY A 168 -18.66 -18.57 -11.70
CA GLY A 168 -18.01 -19.62 -12.50
C GLY A 168 -16.60 -19.24 -12.98
N TYR A 169 -15.85 -18.47 -12.18
CA TYR A 169 -14.42 -18.24 -12.40
C TYR A 169 -13.60 -19.32 -11.66
N ASP A 170 -12.82 -20.08 -12.42
CA ASP A 170 -11.97 -21.16 -11.92
C ASP A 170 -10.55 -21.18 -12.53
N ASP A 171 -10.25 -20.24 -13.43
CA ASP A 171 -8.91 -20.15 -14.03
C ASP A 171 -7.86 -19.77 -12.98
N ALA A 172 -6.87 -20.64 -12.79
CA ALA A 172 -5.85 -20.48 -11.75
C ALA A 172 -4.99 -19.22 -11.93
N ARG A 173 -4.74 -18.75 -13.16
CA ARG A 173 -3.93 -17.55 -13.41
C ARG A 173 -4.71 -16.30 -13.04
N LEU A 174 -5.97 -16.22 -13.46
CA LEU A 174 -6.88 -15.13 -13.07
C LEU A 174 -7.04 -15.09 -11.55
N LEU A 175 -7.36 -16.22 -10.91
CA LEU A 175 -7.54 -16.27 -9.46
C LEU A 175 -6.27 -15.88 -8.70
N ALA A 176 -5.08 -16.31 -9.15
CA ALA A 176 -3.81 -15.92 -8.53
C ALA A 176 -3.55 -14.41 -8.62
N TYR A 177 -3.89 -13.77 -9.75
CA TYR A 177 -3.75 -12.33 -9.92
C TYR A 177 -4.75 -11.54 -9.08
N LEU A 178 -6.02 -11.96 -9.04
CA LEU A 178 -7.03 -11.34 -8.18
C LEU A 178 -6.67 -11.48 -6.69
N ASP A 179 -6.11 -12.63 -6.31
CA ASP A 179 -5.61 -12.85 -4.96
C ASP A 179 -4.40 -11.97 -4.63
N TYR A 180 -3.47 -11.81 -5.57
CA TYR A 180 -2.35 -10.86 -5.43
C TYR A 180 -2.86 -9.44 -5.20
N GLY A 181 -3.79 -8.95 -6.04
CA GLY A 181 -4.36 -7.62 -5.87
C GLY A 181 -5.08 -7.43 -4.52
N CYS A 182 -5.77 -8.45 -4.03
CA CYS A 182 -6.37 -8.41 -2.69
C CYS A 182 -5.33 -8.33 -1.57
N ARG A 183 -4.26 -9.12 -1.68
CA ARG A 183 -3.15 -9.08 -0.71
C ARG A 183 -2.44 -7.75 -0.73
N ASP A 184 -2.24 -7.15 -1.89
CA ASP A 184 -1.55 -5.86 -2.05
C ASP A 184 -2.39 -4.69 -1.51
N ASP A 185 -3.67 -4.57 -1.87
CA ASP A 185 -4.49 -3.43 -1.46
C ASP A 185 -5.05 -3.58 -0.03
N TYR A 186 -5.33 -4.81 0.43
CA TYR A 186 -6.05 -5.07 1.69
C TYR A 186 -5.28 -5.95 2.68
N GLY A 187 -4.15 -6.52 2.29
CA GLY A 187 -3.32 -7.35 3.16
C GLY A 187 -3.82 -8.78 3.38
N ALA A 188 -4.91 -9.19 2.72
CA ALA A 188 -5.53 -10.51 2.87
C ALA A 188 -6.02 -11.05 1.51
N GLY A 189 -6.16 -12.37 1.40
CA GLY A 189 -6.56 -13.02 0.16
C GLY A 189 -8.06 -13.05 -0.09
N LEU A 190 -8.44 -13.65 -1.23
CA LEU A 190 -9.81 -13.75 -1.74
C LEU A 190 -10.81 -14.31 -0.74
N GLY A 191 -10.37 -15.19 0.17
CA GLY A 191 -11.23 -15.81 1.18
C GLY A 191 -11.71 -14.87 2.28
N LEU A 192 -11.02 -13.75 2.51
CA LEU A 192 -11.34 -12.77 3.56
C LEU A 192 -11.83 -11.43 3.02
N VAL A 193 -11.29 -10.99 1.89
CA VAL A 193 -11.69 -9.74 1.25
C VAL A 193 -13.10 -9.89 0.70
N SER A 194 -13.96 -8.89 0.90
CA SER A 194 -15.32 -8.93 0.35
C SER A 194 -15.30 -8.76 -1.18
N ALA A 195 -16.30 -9.28 -1.88
CA ALA A 195 -16.38 -9.11 -3.33
C ALA A 195 -16.47 -7.63 -3.71
N TRP A 196 -17.12 -6.81 -2.88
CA TRP A 196 -17.13 -5.36 -3.05
C TRP A 196 -15.72 -4.78 -3.09
N ALA A 197 -14.88 -5.12 -2.11
CA ALA A 197 -13.49 -4.62 -2.04
C ALA A 197 -12.65 -5.16 -3.21
N GLY A 198 -12.76 -6.45 -3.53
CA GLY A 198 -12.04 -7.07 -4.65
C GLY A 198 -12.37 -6.44 -6.01
N ILE A 199 -13.65 -6.13 -6.26
CA ILE A 199 -14.07 -5.43 -7.49
C ILE A 199 -13.70 -3.95 -7.44
N HIS A 200 -13.79 -3.31 -6.27
CA HIS A 200 -13.47 -1.90 -6.07
C HIS A 200 -12.03 -1.56 -6.47
N TYR A 201 -11.07 -2.46 -6.23
CA TYR A 201 -9.67 -2.33 -6.67
C TYR A 201 -9.57 -1.89 -8.14
N PHE A 202 -10.33 -2.56 -9.02
CA PHE A 202 -10.38 -2.28 -10.45
C PHE A 202 -11.37 -1.15 -10.78
N ALA A 203 -12.61 -1.29 -10.32
CA ALA A 203 -13.73 -0.44 -10.73
C ALA A 203 -13.64 1.01 -10.25
N SER A 204 -12.85 1.30 -9.21
CA SER A 204 -12.62 2.67 -8.73
C SER A 204 -11.46 3.39 -9.43
N ARG A 205 -10.73 2.68 -10.30
CA ARG A 205 -9.53 3.16 -11.00
C ARG A 205 -9.78 3.09 -12.51
N HIS A 206 -8.97 2.32 -13.23
CA HIS A 206 -9.00 2.18 -14.68
C HIS A 206 -9.80 0.98 -15.18
N GLY A 207 -10.32 0.13 -14.28
CA GLY A 207 -10.98 -1.12 -14.65
C GLY A 207 -10.00 -2.30 -14.64
N PHE A 208 -10.41 -3.42 -15.24
CA PHE A 208 -9.55 -4.58 -15.45
C PHE A 208 -9.30 -4.73 -16.95
N HIS A 209 -8.03 -4.78 -17.34
CA HIS A 209 -7.62 -4.93 -18.74
C HIS A 209 -6.89 -6.24 -18.92
N VAL A 210 -7.20 -6.95 -20.01
CA VAL A 210 -6.45 -8.13 -20.43
C VAL A 210 -5.15 -7.65 -21.07
N PRO A 211 -3.97 -8.08 -20.59
CA PRO A 211 -2.70 -7.68 -21.18
C PRO A 211 -2.66 -7.92 -22.71
N GLY A 212 -2.17 -6.93 -23.47
CA GLY A 212 -2.07 -7.02 -24.92
C GLY A 212 -3.32 -6.64 -25.72
N GLU A 213 -4.44 -6.32 -25.07
CA GLU A 213 -5.55 -5.60 -25.72
C GLU A 213 -5.31 -4.09 -25.64
N ASP A 214 -5.63 -3.34 -26.71
CA ASP A 214 -5.44 -1.88 -26.77
C ASP A 214 -6.27 -1.19 -25.68
N ALA A 215 -5.60 -0.79 -24.59
CA ALA A 215 -6.19 0.10 -23.60
C ALA A 215 -6.24 1.52 -24.18
N ALA A 216 -7.41 2.15 -24.13
CA ALA A 216 -7.61 3.50 -24.68
C ALA A 216 -6.82 4.60 -23.94
N GLU A 217 -6.37 4.35 -22.70
CA GLU A 217 -5.53 5.26 -21.93
C GLU A 217 -4.46 4.49 -21.13
N PRO A 218 -3.23 5.04 -20.97
CA PRO A 218 -2.19 4.43 -20.13
C PRO A 218 -2.57 4.58 -18.66
N ALA A 219 -3.21 3.55 -18.13
CA ALA A 219 -4.01 3.64 -16.92
C ALA A 219 -3.24 3.33 -15.62
N ASP A 220 -1.98 2.91 -15.75
CA ASP A 220 -1.19 2.31 -14.65
C ASP A 220 0.03 3.12 -14.24
N ALA A 221 0.12 4.38 -14.68
CA ALA A 221 1.21 5.23 -14.22
C ALA A 221 1.12 5.45 -12.71
N VAL A 222 2.25 5.32 -12.03
CA VAL A 222 2.37 5.57 -10.60
C VAL A 222 3.48 6.58 -10.33
N LEU A 223 3.30 7.38 -9.28
CA LEU A 223 4.32 8.29 -8.78
C LEU A 223 5.19 7.57 -7.75
N THR A 224 6.50 7.60 -7.94
CA THR A 224 7.45 6.86 -7.10
C THR A 224 8.69 7.69 -6.77
N TRP A 225 9.24 7.45 -5.58
CA TRP A 225 10.46 8.08 -5.08
C TRP A 225 11.30 7.04 -4.33
N PRO A 226 12.63 7.22 -4.21
CA PRO A 226 13.48 6.30 -3.44
C PRO A 226 12.98 6.09 -2.00
N GLU A 227 12.52 7.15 -1.35
CA GLU A 227 11.93 7.11 -0.01
C GLU A 227 10.45 6.68 0.05
N GLY A 228 9.85 6.36 -1.09
CA GLY A 228 8.43 6.09 -1.23
C GLY A 228 7.56 7.30 -0.84
N ASN A 229 6.42 7.04 -0.20
CA ASN A 229 5.47 8.09 0.18
C ASN A 229 5.95 8.98 1.33
N ALA A 230 7.15 8.74 1.87
CA ALA A 230 7.81 9.68 2.76
C ALA A 230 8.04 11.02 2.07
N TRP A 231 8.27 11.01 0.76
CA TRP A 231 8.42 12.21 -0.05
C TRP A 231 7.24 13.18 0.13
N LEU A 232 6.02 12.65 0.17
CA LEU A 232 4.78 13.41 0.40
C LEU A 232 4.65 13.85 1.84
N THR A 233 4.83 12.93 2.79
CA THR A 233 4.61 13.25 4.22
C THR A 233 5.63 14.24 4.77
N GLU A 234 6.89 14.17 4.33
CA GLU A 234 7.91 15.15 4.69
C GLU A 234 7.56 16.54 4.20
N ARG A 235 7.02 16.65 2.97
CA ARG A 235 6.59 17.94 2.41
C ARG A 235 5.37 18.50 3.11
N LEU A 236 4.40 17.65 3.45
CA LEU A 236 3.25 18.06 4.26
C LEU A 236 3.65 18.52 5.67
N ALA A 237 4.73 17.97 6.23
CA ALA A 237 5.24 18.36 7.53
C ALA A 237 6.03 19.69 7.50
N ARG A 238 6.48 20.16 6.33
CA ARG A 238 7.24 21.42 6.20
C ARG A 238 6.38 22.62 6.63
N GLY A 239 6.96 23.50 7.44
CA GLY A 239 6.31 24.70 7.96
C GLY A 239 5.30 24.42 9.09
N LEU A 240 5.24 23.19 9.61
CA LEU A 240 4.57 22.94 10.89
C LEU A 240 5.46 23.37 12.06
N ASP A 241 6.78 23.19 11.96
CA ASP A 241 7.76 23.62 12.96
C ASP A 241 7.34 23.21 14.38
N GLU A 242 7.25 24.14 15.32
CA GLU A 242 6.81 23.90 16.71
C GLU A 242 5.37 23.39 16.82
N ARG A 243 4.56 23.44 15.76
CA ARG A 243 3.22 22.85 15.75
C ARG A 243 3.24 21.33 15.70
N LEU A 244 4.31 20.73 15.17
CA LEU A 244 4.48 19.28 15.13
C LEU A 244 5.27 18.78 16.35
N GLN A 245 4.56 18.18 17.29
CA GLN A 245 5.11 17.59 18.50
C GLN A 245 5.37 16.10 18.27
N THR A 246 6.62 15.75 17.95
CA THR A 246 7.08 14.36 17.79
C THR A 246 7.44 13.72 19.12
N ALA A 247 7.55 12.38 19.14
CA ALA A 247 7.83 11.61 20.35
C ALA A 247 6.82 11.94 21.48
N ALA A 248 5.57 12.17 21.10
CA ALA A 248 4.47 12.57 21.96
C ALA A 248 3.43 11.45 22.03
N VAL A 249 3.42 10.71 23.13
CA VAL A 249 2.52 9.57 23.32
C VAL A 249 1.23 10.08 23.95
N LEU A 250 0.18 10.24 23.15
CA LEU A 250 -1.15 10.53 23.69
C LEU A 250 -1.66 9.33 24.47
N THR A 251 -1.99 9.51 25.76
CA THR A 251 -2.46 8.44 26.64
C THR A 251 -3.97 8.53 26.89
N ARG A 252 -4.54 9.74 26.82
CA ARG A 252 -5.96 9.96 27.10
C ARG A 252 -6.52 11.20 26.42
N ILE A 253 -7.77 11.13 25.99
CA ILE A 253 -8.57 12.22 25.44
C ILE A 253 -9.85 12.27 26.26
N THR A 254 -10.10 13.39 26.94
CA THR A 254 -11.30 13.59 27.76
C THR A 254 -12.12 14.75 27.20
N PRO A 255 -13.16 14.47 26.39
CA PRO A 255 -14.09 15.49 25.94
C PRO A 255 -14.90 16.05 27.12
N SER A 256 -15.08 17.37 27.15
CA SER A 256 -16.00 18.06 28.06
C SER A 256 -16.95 18.95 27.27
N ARG A 257 -17.79 19.73 27.97
CA ARG A 257 -18.78 20.62 27.34
C ARG A 257 -18.15 21.75 26.52
N HIS A 258 -16.98 22.25 26.92
CA HIS A 258 -16.37 23.46 26.34
C HIS A 258 -14.98 23.23 25.74
N GLU A 259 -14.29 22.20 26.19
CA GLU A 259 -12.93 21.87 25.78
C GLU A 259 -12.69 20.36 25.79
N VAL A 260 -11.62 19.94 25.15
CA VAL A 260 -11.11 18.57 25.17
C VAL A 260 -9.74 18.60 25.83
N ALA A 261 -9.59 17.83 26.91
CA ALA A 261 -8.31 17.66 27.58
C ALA A 261 -7.54 16.49 26.95
N LEU A 262 -6.24 16.68 26.76
CA LEU A 262 -5.32 15.67 26.24
C LEU A 262 -4.25 15.41 27.30
N GLU A 263 -4.04 14.13 27.64
CA GLU A 263 -2.90 13.69 28.44
C GLU A 263 -1.85 13.10 27.50
N VAL A 264 -0.65 13.68 27.52
CA VAL A 264 0.44 13.33 26.62
C VAL A 264 1.69 13.03 27.44
N TRP A 265 2.35 11.92 27.16
CA TRP A 265 3.71 11.69 27.64
C TRP A 265 4.71 12.22 26.61
N ASN A 266 5.44 13.27 26.96
CA ASN A 266 6.53 13.81 26.16
C ASN A 266 7.77 12.93 26.37
N ALA A 267 8.06 12.04 25.42
CA ALA A 267 9.13 11.08 25.57
C ALA A 267 10.52 11.72 25.53
N ARG A 268 10.69 12.84 24.80
CA ARG A 268 11.97 13.59 24.77
C ARG A 268 12.29 14.23 26.11
N ALA A 269 11.28 14.83 26.73
CA ALA A 269 11.42 15.50 28.03
C ALA A 269 11.20 14.56 29.23
N ALA A 270 10.82 13.30 28.99
CA ALA A 270 10.50 12.29 30.00
C ALA A 270 9.51 12.79 31.08
N ARG A 271 8.44 13.47 30.67
CA ARG A 271 7.43 14.03 31.58
C ARG A 271 6.01 13.94 31.01
N PRO A 272 4.99 13.90 31.87
CA PRO A 272 3.61 14.08 31.44
C PRO A 272 3.33 15.56 31.14
N GLU A 273 2.47 15.79 30.16
CA GLU A 273 1.95 17.09 29.77
C GLU A 273 0.44 17.00 29.63
N ARG A 274 -0.24 18.10 29.96
CA ARG A 274 -1.67 18.26 29.77
C ARG A 274 -1.92 19.41 28.82
N TRP A 275 -2.68 19.13 27.77
CA TRP A 275 -3.08 20.12 26.78
C TRP A 275 -4.60 20.29 26.79
N LEU A 276 -5.05 21.50 26.48
CA LEU A 276 -6.46 21.84 26.34
C LEU A 276 -6.68 22.38 24.94
N ALA A 277 -7.73 21.92 24.28
CA ALA A 277 -8.11 22.38 22.97
C ALA A 277 -9.64 22.52 22.87
N ARG A 278 -10.12 23.45 22.04
CA ARG A 278 -11.56 23.58 21.77
C ARG A 278 -12.10 22.41 20.94
N GLN A 279 -11.26 21.88 20.05
CA GLN A 279 -11.58 20.79 19.15
C GLN A 279 -10.35 19.90 18.97
N VAL A 280 -10.58 18.61 18.75
CA VAL A 280 -9.52 17.62 18.53
C VAL A 280 -9.89 16.78 17.32
N VAL A 281 -8.98 16.70 16.36
CA VAL A 281 -9.08 15.79 15.21
C VAL A 281 -8.24 14.54 15.52
N VAL A 282 -8.89 13.39 15.67
CA VAL A 282 -8.24 12.14 16.04
C VAL A 282 -7.84 11.37 14.78
N CYS A 283 -6.55 11.41 14.44
CA CYS A 283 -6.01 10.81 13.21
C CYS A 283 -5.22 9.51 13.46
N VAL A 284 -5.60 8.73 14.48
CA VAL A 284 -5.03 7.41 14.77
C VAL A 284 -5.96 6.30 14.27
N PRO A 285 -5.50 5.04 14.14
CA PRO A 285 -6.38 3.93 13.82
C PRO A 285 -7.55 3.80 14.81
N LEU A 286 -8.72 3.38 14.34
CA LEU A 286 -9.97 3.41 15.14
C LEU A 286 -9.89 2.58 16.42
N PHE A 287 -9.22 1.42 16.42
CA PHE A 287 -9.02 0.64 17.65
C PHE A 287 -8.07 1.33 18.65
N VAL A 288 -7.16 2.21 18.19
CA VAL A 288 -6.34 3.06 19.07
C VAL A 288 -7.21 4.18 19.64
N ALA A 289 -7.98 4.87 18.78
CA ALA A 289 -8.92 5.90 19.22
C ALA A 289 -9.89 5.38 20.30
N SER A 290 -10.37 4.14 20.15
CA SER A 290 -11.25 3.45 21.11
C SER A 290 -10.59 3.13 22.46
N ARG A 291 -9.27 3.29 22.59
CA ARG A 291 -8.56 3.17 23.87
C ARG A 291 -8.16 4.53 24.46
N LEU A 292 -8.09 5.56 23.62
CA LEU A 292 -7.67 6.89 24.02
C LEU A 292 -8.84 7.78 24.48
N ILE A 293 -10.01 7.64 23.86
CA ILE A 293 -11.14 8.54 24.08
C ILE A 293 -11.99 8.06 25.27
N ASP A 294 -12.06 8.88 26.31
CA ASP A 294 -13.03 8.72 27.40
C ASP A 294 -14.47 8.89 26.89
N ALA A 295 -15.41 8.15 27.49
CA ALA A 295 -16.82 8.18 27.08
C ALA A 295 -17.00 8.04 25.55
N ARG A 296 -16.40 6.96 25.01
CA ARG A 296 -16.29 6.67 23.57
C ARG A 296 -17.60 6.96 22.82
N PRO A 297 -17.55 7.65 21.66
CA PRO A 297 -18.72 7.82 20.80
C PRO A 297 -19.35 6.46 20.43
N ALA A 298 -20.69 6.39 20.43
CA ALA A 298 -21.41 5.14 20.12
C ALA A 298 -21.01 4.54 18.76
N ALA A 299 -20.91 5.37 17.72
CA ALA A 299 -20.46 4.93 16.39
C ALA A 299 -19.06 4.30 16.41
N LEU A 300 -18.14 4.81 17.25
CA LEU A 300 -16.80 4.23 17.39
C LEU A 300 -16.86 2.88 18.14
N ALA A 301 -17.69 2.78 19.16
CA ALA A 301 -17.91 1.53 19.90
C ALA A 301 -18.52 0.44 19.01
N ASP A 302 -19.41 0.82 18.09
CA ASP A 302 -20.10 -0.10 17.18
C ASP A 302 -19.22 -0.63 16.04
N VAL A 303 -18.33 0.23 15.49
CA VAL A 303 -17.52 -0.13 14.32
C VAL A 303 -16.27 -0.92 14.69
N VAL A 304 -15.58 -0.58 15.79
CA VAL A 304 -14.27 -1.16 16.13
C VAL A 304 -14.28 -2.70 16.24
N PRO A 305 -15.30 -3.35 16.85
CA PRO A 305 -15.35 -4.81 16.91
C PRO A 305 -15.51 -5.50 15.54
N ARG A 306 -15.94 -4.76 14.50
CA ARG A 306 -16.16 -5.29 13.15
C ARG A 306 -14.91 -5.17 12.27
N LEU A 307 -13.96 -4.34 12.67
CA LEU A 307 -12.75 -4.11 11.90
C LEU A 307 -11.77 -5.27 12.09
N THR A 308 -11.26 -5.77 10.97
CA THR A 308 -10.17 -6.73 10.93
C THR A 308 -9.00 -6.06 10.24
N TYR A 309 -7.82 -6.21 10.82
CA TYR A 309 -6.60 -5.62 10.29
C TYR A 309 -5.66 -6.74 9.88
N ALA A 310 -5.02 -6.62 8.71
CA ALA A 310 -4.01 -7.57 8.26
C ALA A 310 -2.63 -7.09 8.74
N PRO A 311 -1.84 -7.94 9.41
CA PRO A 311 -0.45 -7.61 9.70
C PRO A 311 0.39 -7.58 8.41
N TRP A 312 1.40 -6.73 8.36
CA TRP A 312 2.35 -6.66 7.25
C TRP A 312 3.79 -6.77 7.75
N LEU A 313 4.66 -7.22 6.85
CA LEU A 313 6.10 -7.23 7.05
C LEU A 313 6.74 -6.48 5.88
N VAL A 314 7.57 -5.48 6.21
CA VAL A 314 8.40 -4.77 5.23
C VAL A 314 9.86 -5.01 5.57
N SER A 315 10.63 -5.50 4.61
CA SER A 315 12.05 -5.83 4.80
C SER A 315 12.90 -5.04 3.83
N ASN A 316 13.96 -4.42 4.35
CA ASN A 316 14.90 -3.63 3.55
C ASN A 316 16.23 -4.38 3.46
N LEU A 317 16.62 -4.77 2.24
CA LEU A 317 17.82 -5.54 1.94
C LEU A 317 18.83 -4.65 1.21
N GLN A 318 19.91 -4.27 1.88
CA GLN A 318 20.99 -3.50 1.27
C GLN A 318 21.93 -4.42 0.51
N LEU A 319 22.08 -4.17 -0.78
CA LEU A 319 23.00 -4.89 -1.65
C LEU A 319 24.21 -4.02 -1.96
N HIS A 320 25.41 -4.62 -1.95
CA HIS A 320 26.64 -3.91 -2.34
C HIS A 320 26.92 -3.97 -3.85
N ALA A 321 26.20 -4.81 -4.59
CA ALA A 321 26.28 -4.91 -6.04
C ALA A 321 24.93 -5.40 -6.59
N PRO A 322 24.63 -5.14 -7.89
CA PRO A 322 23.43 -5.65 -8.54
C PRO A 322 23.33 -7.17 -8.49
N LEU A 323 22.10 -7.68 -8.49
CA LEU A 323 21.80 -9.10 -8.63
C LEU A 323 22.04 -9.57 -10.07
N ILE A 324 22.30 -10.86 -10.24
CA ILE A 324 22.38 -11.46 -11.58
C ILE A 324 20.98 -11.47 -12.19
N ASP A 325 20.83 -10.82 -13.34
CA ASP A 325 19.56 -10.82 -14.05
C ASP A 325 19.32 -12.17 -14.76
N ARG A 326 18.04 -12.49 -14.98
CA ARG A 326 17.61 -13.71 -15.68
C ARG A 326 16.96 -13.35 -17.02
N PRO A 327 16.80 -14.31 -17.95
CA PRO A 327 16.15 -14.02 -19.22
C PRO A 327 14.76 -13.40 -19.03
N GLY A 328 14.34 -12.50 -19.92
CA GLY A 328 13.09 -11.75 -19.81
C GLY A 328 13.31 -10.23 -19.82
N PRO A 329 12.31 -9.44 -19.40
CA PRO A 329 12.47 -8.00 -19.24
C PRO A 329 13.58 -7.65 -18.23
N PRO A 330 14.28 -6.52 -18.43
CA PRO A 330 15.31 -6.05 -17.50
C PRO A 330 14.71 -5.73 -16.11
N PRO A 331 15.53 -5.42 -15.09
CA PRO A 331 15.04 -5.02 -13.77
C PRO A 331 13.96 -3.94 -13.86
N ALA A 332 12.81 -4.23 -13.24
CA ALA A 332 11.69 -3.30 -13.15
C ALA A 332 11.64 -2.67 -11.77
N TRP A 333 10.78 -1.66 -11.63
CA TRP A 333 10.55 -1.03 -10.35
C TRP A 333 9.96 -2.02 -9.35
N ASP A 334 8.90 -2.74 -9.73
CA ASP A 334 8.25 -3.81 -8.97
C ASP A 334 8.57 -5.20 -9.54
N ASN A 335 8.91 -6.13 -8.66
CA ASN A 335 9.44 -7.45 -9.02
C ASN A 335 8.77 -8.52 -8.17
N VAL A 336 7.90 -9.30 -8.80
CA VAL A 336 7.10 -10.33 -8.11
C VAL A 336 7.61 -11.72 -8.47
N ILE A 337 7.44 -12.69 -7.57
CA ILE A 337 7.73 -14.10 -7.83
C ILE A 337 6.40 -14.85 -7.85
N ALA A 338 6.09 -15.50 -8.98
CA ALA A 338 4.86 -16.27 -9.13
C ALA A 338 4.79 -17.38 -8.08
N GLY A 339 3.62 -17.52 -7.43
CA GLY A 339 3.40 -18.49 -6.36
C GLY A 339 4.04 -18.12 -5.01
N SER A 340 4.72 -16.97 -4.91
CA SER A 340 5.24 -16.49 -3.64
C SER A 340 4.10 -16.13 -2.67
N PRO A 341 4.26 -16.43 -1.36
CA PRO A 341 3.36 -15.93 -0.33
C PRO A 341 3.50 -14.41 -0.10
N ALA A 342 4.58 -13.79 -0.57
CA ALA A 342 4.85 -12.37 -0.48
C ALA A 342 4.34 -11.60 -1.72
N LEU A 343 4.54 -10.28 -1.71
CA LEU A 343 4.15 -9.36 -2.78
C LEU A 343 5.35 -8.94 -3.64
N GLY A 344 6.49 -9.58 -3.50
CA GLY A 344 7.71 -9.20 -4.22
C GLY A 344 8.45 -8.04 -3.57
N TYR A 345 9.21 -7.29 -4.37
CA TYR A 345 10.04 -6.19 -3.90
C TYR A 345 10.18 -5.07 -4.92
N VAL A 346 10.40 -3.86 -4.40
CA VAL A 346 10.79 -2.69 -5.20
C VAL A 346 12.25 -2.31 -5.02
N ASP A 347 12.87 -1.76 -6.06
CA ASP A 347 14.25 -1.23 -6.02
C ASP A 347 14.24 0.28 -5.71
N ALA A 348 14.81 0.67 -4.57
CA ALA A 348 14.87 2.08 -4.16
C ALA A 348 15.69 2.98 -5.09
N MET A 349 16.58 2.39 -5.89
CA MET A 349 17.41 3.09 -6.86
C MET A 349 16.87 2.99 -8.30
N HIS A 350 15.65 2.48 -8.50
CA HIS A 350 15.02 2.38 -9.83
C HIS A 350 14.91 3.73 -10.55
N GLN A 351 14.54 4.78 -9.81
CA GLN A 351 14.43 6.14 -10.34
C GLN A 351 15.80 6.84 -10.52
N SER A 352 16.91 6.14 -10.29
CA SER A 352 18.26 6.72 -10.39
C SER A 352 18.71 6.86 -11.85
N LEU A 353 19.28 8.01 -12.19
CA LEU A 353 19.89 8.26 -13.50
C LEU A 353 21.36 7.82 -13.59
N ARG A 354 21.81 6.94 -12.69
CA ARG A 354 23.19 6.41 -12.76
C ARG A 354 23.35 5.61 -14.05
N PRO A 355 24.43 5.83 -14.82
CA PRO A 355 24.62 5.14 -16.10
C PRO A 355 24.94 3.64 -15.96
N VAL A 356 25.36 3.20 -14.77
CA VAL A 356 25.71 1.82 -14.48
C VAL A 356 25.01 1.39 -13.18
N PRO A 357 24.36 0.21 -13.17
CA PRO A 357 23.82 -0.38 -11.94
C PRO A 357 24.89 -0.54 -10.86
N GLY A 358 24.52 -0.29 -9.61
CA GLY A 358 25.45 -0.33 -8.48
C GLY A 358 24.77 -0.84 -7.20
N PRO A 359 25.30 -0.49 -6.02
CA PRO A 359 24.63 -0.74 -4.75
C PRO A 359 23.18 -0.21 -4.77
N THR A 360 22.29 -0.96 -4.12
CA THR A 360 20.87 -0.62 -4.00
C THR A 360 20.27 -1.12 -2.67
N VAL A 361 19.02 -0.74 -2.40
CA VAL A 361 18.18 -1.29 -1.34
C VAL A 361 16.91 -1.86 -1.97
N LEU A 362 16.67 -3.14 -1.77
CA LEU A 362 15.41 -3.77 -2.14
C LEU A 362 14.44 -3.68 -0.96
N THR A 363 13.23 -3.16 -1.21
CA THR A 363 12.16 -3.15 -0.21
C THR A 363 11.16 -4.25 -0.55
N HIS A 364 11.15 -5.30 0.26
CA HIS A 364 10.28 -6.47 0.13
C HIS A 364 9.02 -6.33 0.99
N TYR A 365 7.89 -6.78 0.44
CA TYR A 365 6.57 -6.67 1.06
C TYR A 365 5.94 -8.04 1.26
N TRP A 366 5.41 -8.28 2.46
CA TRP A 366 4.67 -9.50 2.76
C TRP A 366 3.40 -9.19 3.55
N ALA A 367 2.27 -9.32 2.86
CA ALA A 367 0.94 -9.29 3.45
C ALA A 367 0.65 -10.60 4.21
N LEU A 368 0.37 -10.49 5.50
CA LEU A 368 0.25 -11.64 6.41
C LEU A 368 -1.20 -11.85 6.89
N GLY A 369 -2.19 -11.44 6.08
CA GLY A 369 -3.61 -11.66 6.36
C GLY A 369 -4.11 -13.07 6.04
N GLY A 370 -3.45 -13.80 5.12
CA GLY A 370 -3.86 -15.15 4.71
C GLY A 370 -5.24 -15.20 4.03
N GLN A 371 -5.83 -16.39 3.96
CA GLN A 371 -7.14 -16.68 3.33
C GLN A 371 -8.28 -16.81 4.35
N SER A 372 -7.96 -16.87 5.64
CA SER A 372 -8.96 -17.07 6.71
C SER A 372 -8.61 -16.32 7.99
N ARG A 373 -9.61 -16.09 8.84
CA ARG A 373 -9.40 -15.41 10.14
C ARG A 373 -8.44 -16.18 11.05
N ALA A 374 -8.42 -17.51 10.93
CA ALA A 374 -7.52 -18.36 11.69
C ALA A 374 -6.07 -18.15 11.25
N GLU A 375 -5.81 -18.13 9.95
CA GLU A 375 -4.49 -17.84 9.38
C GLU A 375 -4.02 -16.43 9.74
N LEU A 376 -4.88 -15.42 9.58
CA LEU A 376 -4.60 -14.04 9.97
C LEU A 376 -4.12 -13.95 11.43
N LYS A 377 -4.85 -14.62 12.34
CA LYS A 377 -4.51 -14.67 13.76
C LYS A 377 -3.17 -15.37 13.99
N ALA A 378 -2.94 -16.50 13.34
CA ALA A 378 -1.70 -17.27 13.45
C ALA A 378 -0.49 -16.46 12.93
N GLN A 379 -0.63 -15.80 11.79
CA GLN A 379 0.43 -14.97 11.21
C GLN A 379 0.71 -13.72 12.04
N ARG A 380 -0.32 -13.06 12.59
CA ARG A 380 -0.11 -11.99 13.57
C ARG A 380 0.68 -12.47 14.78
N ALA A 381 0.31 -13.62 15.35
CA ALA A 381 1.02 -14.18 16.48
C ALA A 381 2.49 -14.47 16.12
N ARG A 382 2.73 -15.12 14.98
CA ARG A 382 4.08 -15.39 14.46
C ARG A 382 4.89 -14.11 14.25
N LEU A 383 4.29 -13.05 13.72
CA LEU A 383 4.98 -11.77 13.48
C LEU A 383 5.48 -11.12 14.77
N LEU A 384 4.72 -11.27 15.86
CA LEU A 384 5.02 -10.72 17.18
C LEU A 384 6.02 -11.58 17.98
N THR A 385 5.98 -12.91 17.84
CA THR A 385 6.75 -13.82 18.70
C THR A 385 8.02 -14.37 18.05
N ALA A 386 8.06 -14.50 16.72
CA ALA A 386 9.23 -15.06 16.05
C ALA A 386 10.41 -14.06 16.08
N PRO A 387 11.64 -14.55 16.30
CA PRO A 387 12.82 -13.69 16.26
C PRO A 387 13.00 -13.09 14.87
N TRP A 388 13.62 -11.91 14.79
CA TRP A 388 13.81 -11.21 13.52
C TRP A 388 14.61 -12.04 12.50
N THR A 389 15.52 -12.90 12.96
CA THR A 389 16.32 -13.79 12.12
C THR A 389 15.47 -14.81 11.36
N ALA A 390 14.42 -15.34 11.99
CA ALA A 390 13.50 -16.26 11.31
C ALA A 390 12.77 -15.58 10.14
N TRP A 391 12.45 -14.28 10.28
CA TRP A 391 11.86 -13.50 9.20
C TRP A 391 12.87 -13.14 8.11
N ARG A 392 14.11 -12.78 8.47
CA ARG A 392 15.20 -12.61 7.51
C ARG A 392 15.35 -13.86 6.65
N ASP A 393 15.44 -15.04 7.28
CA ASP A 393 15.66 -16.29 6.57
C ASP A 393 14.46 -16.65 5.67
N ALA A 394 13.24 -16.38 6.11
CA ALA A 394 12.03 -16.56 5.30
C ALA A 394 12.01 -15.62 4.07
N VAL A 395 12.41 -14.36 4.23
CA VAL A 395 12.48 -13.39 3.13
C VAL A 395 13.57 -13.78 2.13
N LEU A 396 14.75 -14.20 2.60
CA LEU A 396 15.79 -14.68 1.69
C LEU A 396 15.34 -15.94 0.94
N ALA A 397 14.71 -16.89 1.63
CA ALA A 397 14.17 -18.09 1.00
C ALA A 397 13.11 -17.79 -0.07
N ASP A 398 12.27 -16.77 0.16
CA ASP A 398 11.26 -16.32 -0.80
C ASP A 398 11.88 -15.74 -2.08
N LEU A 399 12.98 -14.99 -1.96
CA LEU A 399 13.64 -14.32 -3.09
C LEU A 399 14.65 -15.20 -3.84
N LEU A 400 15.19 -16.24 -3.21
CA LEU A 400 16.20 -17.14 -3.77
C LEU A 400 15.83 -17.77 -5.13
N PRO A 401 14.57 -18.17 -5.40
CA PRO A 401 14.19 -18.73 -6.71
C PRO A 401 14.52 -17.79 -7.87
N ALA A 402 14.26 -16.48 -7.71
CA ALA A 402 14.62 -15.47 -8.70
C ALA A 402 16.11 -15.11 -8.62
N HIS A 403 16.65 -14.98 -7.40
CA HIS A 403 17.97 -14.41 -7.14
C HIS A 403 18.87 -15.32 -6.32
N PRO A 404 19.47 -16.36 -6.93
CA PRO A 404 20.31 -17.32 -6.22
C PRO A 404 21.61 -16.70 -5.68
N ASP A 405 22.06 -15.58 -6.24
CA ASP A 405 23.24 -14.83 -5.78
C ASP A 405 22.93 -13.79 -4.68
N LEU A 406 21.66 -13.66 -4.25
CA LEU A 406 21.26 -12.70 -3.23
C LEU A 406 22.07 -12.81 -1.92
N PRO A 407 22.33 -14.00 -1.35
CA PRO A 407 23.14 -14.11 -0.13
C PRO A 407 24.55 -13.53 -0.28
N GLN A 408 25.14 -13.65 -1.47
CA GLN A 408 26.48 -13.14 -1.78
C GLN A 408 26.47 -11.63 -2.03
N ARG A 409 25.35 -11.04 -2.45
CA ARG A 409 25.19 -9.59 -2.68
C ARG A 409 24.76 -8.81 -1.45
N LEU A 410 24.22 -9.48 -0.43
CA LEU A 410 23.71 -8.84 0.77
C LEU A 410 24.84 -8.24 1.62
N ALA A 411 24.83 -6.92 1.77
CA ALA A 411 25.74 -6.22 2.67
C ALA A 411 25.16 -6.14 4.09
N ARG A 412 23.87 -5.80 4.19
CA ARG A 412 23.12 -5.66 5.44
C ARG A 412 21.64 -5.93 5.17
N SER A 413 20.94 -6.45 6.18
CA SER A 413 19.47 -6.55 6.16
C SER A 413 18.91 -5.87 7.40
N THR A 414 17.85 -5.08 7.24
CA THR A 414 17.05 -4.58 8.36
C THR A 414 15.58 -4.90 8.13
N ARG A 415 14.83 -5.07 9.22
CA ARG A 415 13.39 -5.31 9.17
C ARG A 415 12.68 -4.10 9.74
N CYS A 416 11.60 -3.69 9.09
CA CYS A 416 10.57 -2.87 9.70
C CYS A 416 9.28 -3.68 9.76
N ALA A 417 8.91 -4.13 10.95
CA ALA A 417 7.62 -4.77 11.14
C ALA A 417 6.54 -3.69 11.23
N THR A 418 6.00 -3.30 10.09
CA THR A 418 4.80 -2.46 10.07
C THR A 418 3.62 -3.39 10.23
N VAL A 419 3.20 -3.65 11.47
CA VAL A 419 1.85 -4.17 11.70
C VAL A 419 0.91 -3.04 11.27
N THR A 420 0.51 -3.02 10.00
CA THR A 420 -0.72 -2.34 9.58
C THR A 420 -1.81 -2.91 10.47
N ARG A 421 -2.38 -1.97 11.21
CA ARG A 421 -2.79 -2.17 12.58
C ARG A 421 -4.27 -2.09 12.66
#